data_AF-A0A832GST1-F1
#
_entry.id   AF-A0A832GST1-F1
#
_cell.length_a   1.000
_cell.length_b   1.000
_cell.length_c   1.000
_cell.angle_alpha   90.00
_cell.angle_beta   90.00
_cell.angle_gamma   90.00
#
_symmetry.space_group_name_H-M   'P 1'
#
loop_
_entity.id
_entity.type
_entity.pdbx_description
1 polymer ?
#
loop_
_entity_poly.entity_id
_entity_poly.type
_entity_poly.pdbx_seq_one_letter_code
_entity_poly.pdbx_strand_id
1 'polypeptide(L)'
;MYDFLFKPFEEMTSEDYARVGFKSGLEVHQQLLTDKKLFCRCPAGKYMHQYEAEILRHMRPTLSELGEYDGTALMEFKTKKNIIYQIHR
;
A
#
# COMPACT_ATOMS: atom_id res chain seq x y z
N MET A 1 -7.54 -22.98 -24.50
CA MET A 1 -8.03 -21.94 -25.42
C MET A 1 -9.32 -21.42 -24.81
N TYR A 2 -9.42 -20.12 -24.49
CA TYR A 2 -10.63 -19.57 -23.87
C TYR A 2 -11.78 -19.58 -24.87
N ASP A 3 -12.98 -19.93 -24.44
CA ASP A 3 -14.20 -20.00 -25.27
C ASP A 3 -14.85 -18.61 -25.48
N PHE A 4 -14.06 -17.54 -25.35
CA PHE A 4 -14.53 -16.16 -25.44
C PHE A 4 -13.60 -15.36 -26.34
N LEU A 5 -14.18 -14.73 -27.36
CA LEU A 5 -13.48 -13.81 -28.24
C LEU A 5 -13.59 -12.40 -27.66
N PHE A 6 -12.47 -11.85 -27.17
CA PHE A 6 -12.44 -10.48 -26.66
C PHE A 6 -12.62 -9.48 -27.80
N LYS A 7 -13.56 -8.56 -27.64
CA LYS A 7 -13.82 -7.43 -28.53
C LYS A 7 -13.02 -6.20 -28.06
N PRO A 8 -12.83 -5.18 -28.91
CA PRO A 8 -12.37 -3.87 -28.46
C PRO A 8 -13.22 -3.32 -27.31
N PHE A 9 -12.63 -2.51 -26.43
CA PHE A 9 -13.29 -2.00 -25.22
C PHE A 9 -14.60 -1.27 -25.53
N GLU A 10 -14.61 -0.49 -26.61
CA GLU A 10 -15.76 0.28 -27.10
C GLU A 10 -16.91 -0.60 -27.59
N GLU A 11 -16.63 -1.86 -27.93
CA GLU A 11 -17.59 -2.84 -28.47
C GLU A 11 -18.03 -3.89 -27.44
N MET A 12 -17.41 -3.91 -26.25
CA MET A 12 -17.78 -4.82 -25.17
C MET A 12 -19.11 -4.39 -24.54
N THR A 13 -20.06 -5.32 -24.43
CA THR A 13 -21.34 -5.07 -23.77
C THR A 13 -21.36 -5.57 -22.33
N SER A 14 -22.39 -5.17 -21.58
CA SER A 14 -22.64 -5.67 -20.21
C SER A 14 -22.73 -7.21 -20.15
N GLU A 15 -23.33 -7.84 -21.16
CA GLU A 15 -23.47 -9.29 -21.28
C GLU A 15 -22.14 -9.99 -21.56
N ASP A 16 -21.29 -9.37 -22.37
CA ASP A 16 -19.92 -9.85 -22.62
C ASP A 16 -19.11 -9.87 -21.32
N TYR A 17 -19.18 -8.79 -20.53
CA TYR A 17 -18.54 -8.71 -19.21
C TYR A 17 -19.12 -9.72 -18.21
N ALA A 18 -20.43 -9.95 -18.24
CA ALA A 18 -21.07 -10.98 -17.42
C ALA A 18 -20.60 -12.39 -17.80
N ARG A 19 -20.46 -12.69 -19.11
CA ARG A 19 -20.02 -14.00 -19.62
C ARG A 19 -18.59 -14.34 -19.20
N VAL A 20 -17.68 -13.36 -19.20
CA VAL A 20 -16.29 -13.57 -18.73
C VAL A 20 -16.18 -13.58 -17.20
N GLY A 21 -17.29 -13.34 -16.49
CA GLY A 21 -17.30 -13.26 -15.03
C GLY A 21 -16.49 -12.07 -14.52
N PHE A 22 -16.54 -10.93 -15.23
CA PHE A 22 -15.79 -9.74 -14.88
C PHE A 22 -16.11 -9.27 -13.47
N LYS A 23 -15.07 -9.00 -12.68
CA LYS A 23 -15.14 -8.44 -11.33
C LYS A 23 -14.19 -7.26 -11.27
N SER A 24 -14.70 -6.10 -10.87
CA SER A 24 -13.88 -4.91 -10.62
C SER A 24 -13.96 -4.49 -9.16
N GLY A 25 -12.90 -3.85 -8.70
CA GLY A 25 -12.84 -3.15 -7.42
C GLY A 25 -12.28 -1.75 -7.64
N LEU A 26 -12.74 -0.79 -6.84
CA LEU A 26 -12.20 0.56 -6.81
C LEU A 26 -11.71 0.84 -5.40
N GLU A 27 -10.45 1.27 -5.28
CA GLU A 27 -9.85 1.67 -4.02
C GLU A 27 -9.42 3.14 -4.13
N VAL A 28 -9.86 3.97 -3.17
CA VAL A 28 -9.62 5.41 -3.18
C VAL A 28 -8.92 5.82 -1.89
N HIS A 29 -7.75 6.45 -2.01
CA HIS A 29 -7.00 7.01 -0.88
C HIS A 29 -6.95 8.53 -1.03
N GLN A 30 -7.37 9.27 0.01
CA GLN A 30 -7.37 10.74 0.03
C GLN A 30 -6.73 11.24 1.32
N GLN A 31 -5.77 12.16 1.20
CA GLN A 31 -5.24 12.88 2.36
C GLN A 31 -6.23 13.97 2.80
N LEU A 32 -6.48 14.06 4.11
CA LEU A 32 -7.29 15.12 4.70
C LEU A 32 -6.40 16.26 5.17
N LEU A 33 -6.75 17.50 4.79
CA LEU A 33 -6.09 18.70 5.29
C LEU A 33 -6.71 19.12 6.63
N THR A 34 -6.24 18.50 7.70
CA THR A 34 -6.61 18.83 9.09
C THR A 34 -5.56 19.72 9.75
N ASP A 35 -5.92 20.43 10.81
CA ASP A 35 -4.95 21.26 11.56
C ASP A 35 -3.81 20.44 12.16
N LYS A 36 -4.06 19.16 12.48
CA LYS A 36 -3.10 18.24 13.11
C LYS A 36 -3.19 16.85 12.48
N LYS A 37 -2.10 16.09 12.49
CA LYS A 37 -2.06 14.68 12.07
C LYS A 37 -2.95 13.79 12.95
N LEU A 38 -3.36 12.62 12.43
CA LEU A 38 -4.37 11.76 13.06
C LEU A 38 -4.02 11.30 14.49
N PHE A 39 -2.75 10.98 14.76
CA PHE A 39 -2.31 10.41 16.05
C PHE A 39 -1.28 11.27 16.79
N CYS A 40 -1.09 12.53 16.39
CA CYS A 40 -0.20 13.45 17.10
C CYS A 40 -0.62 14.90 16.94
N ARG A 41 0.04 15.83 17.65
CA ARG A 41 -0.29 17.26 17.60
C ARG A 41 0.44 18.02 16.49
N CYS A 42 1.20 17.34 15.63
CA CYS A 42 1.96 17.98 14.56
C CYS A 42 1.02 18.49 13.46
N PRO A 43 1.32 19.63 12.81
CA PRO A 43 0.52 20.12 11.68
C PRO A 43 0.56 19.14 10.50
N ALA A 44 -0.57 18.99 9.79
CA ALA A 44 -0.66 18.21 8.56
C ALA A 44 -0.19 19.03 7.33
N GLY A 45 0.00 18.37 6.19
CA GLY A 45 0.31 19.03 4.92
C GLY A 45 1.70 19.67 4.80
N LYS A 46 2.58 19.52 5.81
CA LYS A 46 3.94 20.03 5.77
C LYS A 46 4.92 18.97 5.28
N TYR A 47 5.65 19.30 4.21
CA TYR A 47 6.82 18.56 3.75
C TYR A 47 8.08 19.40 4.03
N MET A 48 9.16 18.77 4.48
CA MET A 48 10.41 19.44 4.83
C MET A 48 11.54 18.84 3.99
N HIS A 49 12.39 19.69 3.42
CA HIS A 49 13.56 19.26 2.63
C HIS A 49 14.84 19.12 3.47
N GLN A 50 14.86 19.72 4.65
CA GLN A 50 15.96 19.66 5.60
C GLN A 50 15.54 18.84 6.80
N TYR A 51 16.50 18.15 7.41
CA TYR A 51 16.31 17.33 8.60
C TYR A 51 17.49 17.51 9.54
N GLU A 52 17.22 17.35 10.84
CA GLU A 52 18.19 17.57 11.91
C GLU A 52 18.79 16.26 12.43
N ALA A 53 18.06 15.15 12.25
CA ALA A 53 18.49 13.84 12.70
C ALA A 53 18.01 12.72 11.76
N GLU A 54 18.71 11.60 11.81
CA GLU A 54 18.34 10.35 11.15
C GLU A 54 18.28 9.21 12.15
N ILE A 55 17.34 8.31 11.98
CA ILE A 55 17.25 7.06 12.74
C ILE A 55 17.19 5.88 11.79
N LEU A 56 18.20 5.02 11.86
CA LEU A 56 18.19 3.71 11.20
C LEU A 56 17.30 2.73 11.99
N ARG A 57 16.38 2.08 11.28
CA ARG A 57 15.52 1.02 11.78
C ARG A 57 15.51 -0.17 10.84
N HIS A 58 15.25 -1.34 11.43
CA HIS A 58 14.99 -2.59 10.72
C HIS A 58 13.65 -3.14 11.19
N MET A 59 12.80 -3.48 10.23
CA MET A 59 11.55 -4.18 10.54
C MET A 59 11.86 -5.63 10.91
N ARG A 60 11.08 -6.20 11.82
CA ARG A 60 11.18 -7.61 12.22
C ARG A 60 9.83 -8.28 12.03
N PRO A 61 9.80 -9.52 11.50
CA PRO A 61 8.56 -10.28 11.45
C PRO A 61 8.18 -10.71 12.87
N THR A 62 6.88 -10.77 13.12
CA THR A 62 6.32 -11.23 14.40
C THR A 62 5.52 -12.50 14.14
N LEU A 63 5.52 -13.41 15.12
CA LEU A 63 4.71 -14.63 15.06
C LEU A 63 3.23 -14.26 15.09
N SER A 64 2.43 -14.97 14.30
CA SER A 64 0.97 -14.95 14.38
C SER A 64 0.50 -15.62 15.66
N GLU A 65 -0.80 -15.54 15.92
CA GLU A 65 -1.44 -16.27 17.02
C GLU A 65 -1.20 -17.78 16.96
N LEU A 66 -0.99 -18.34 15.76
CA LEU A 66 -0.69 -19.76 15.53
C LEU A 66 0.81 -20.08 15.60
N GLY A 67 1.66 -19.10 15.93
CA GLY A 67 3.11 -19.29 15.98
C GLY A 67 3.77 -19.36 14.60
N GLU A 68 3.10 -18.86 13.55
CA GLU A 68 3.61 -18.86 12.18
C GLU A 68 4.00 -17.46 11.75
N TYR A 69 5.00 -17.35 10.88
CA TYR A 69 5.35 -16.08 10.26
C TYR A 69 4.65 -15.93 8.92
N ASP A 70 4.18 -14.72 8.63
CA ASP A 70 3.74 -14.37 7.28
C ASP A 70 4.91 -14.47 6.28
N GLY A 71 4.66 -15.15 5.16
CA GLY A 71 5.68 -15.40 4.14
C GLY A 71 6.21 -14.12 3.50
N THR A 72 5.36 -13.11 3.32
CA THR A 72 5.73 -11.81 2.75
C THR A 72 6.59 -11.02 3.72
N ALA A 73 6.23 -10.97 5.00
CA ALA A 73 7.01 -10.33 6.05
C ALA A 73 8.40 -10.98 6.21
N LEU A 74 8.49 -12.30 6.11
CA LEU A 74 9.77 -13.02 6.09
C LEU A 74 10.61 -12.69 4.85
N MET A 75 9.99 -12.59 3.68
CA MET A 75 10.69 -12.19 2.46
C MET A 75 11.28 -10.79 2.60
N GLU A 76 10.48 -9.81 3.03
CA GLU A 76 10.95 -8.43 3.25
C GLU A 76 12.07 -8.40 4.30
N PHE A 77 11.95 -9.14 5.40
CA PHE A 77 13.01 -9.24 6.41
C PHE A 77 14.34 -9.75 5.84
N LYS A 78 14.29 -10.76 4.96
CA LYS A 78 15.49 -11.34 4.32
C LYS A 78 16.21 -10.37 3.40
N THR A 79 15.53 -9.33 2.89
CA THR A 79 16.19 -8.27 2.10
C THR A 79 17.17 -7.43 2.93
N LYS A 80 17.08 -7.49 4.27
CA LYS A 80 17.89 -6.69 5.21
C LYS A 80 17.84 -5.19 4.91
N LYS A 81 16.68 -4.71 4.45
CA LYS A 81 16.46 -3.32 4.08
C LYS A 81 16.72 -2.37 5.25
N ASN A 82 17.56 -1.36 5.00
CA ASN A 82 17.76 -0.24 5.91
C ASN A 82 16.61 0.76 5.73
N ILE A 83 15.89 1.09 6.81
CA ILE A 83 14.88 2.15 6.81
C ILE A 83 15.45 3.33 7.60
N ILE A 84 15.73 4.42 6.90
CA ILE A 84 16.26 5.65 7.50
C ILE A 84 15.11 6.64 7.63
N TYR A 85 14.71 6.94 8.87
CA TYR A 85 13.72 7.98 9.16
C TYR A 85 14.43 9.31 9.37
N GLN A 86 14.03 10.33 8.60
CA GLN A 86 14.49 11.71 8.76
C GLN A 86 13.55 12.45 9.70
N ILE A 87 14.12 13.19 10.66
CA ILE A 87 13.38 13.88 11.70
C ILE A 87 13.64 15.38 11.61
N HIS A 88 12.55 16.14 11.69
CA HIS A 88 12.53 17.58 11.78
C HIS A 88 11.82 17.99 13.08
N ARG A 89 12.30 19.04 13.74
CA ARG A 89 11.74 19.57 14.99
C ARG A 89 10.41 20.31 14.81
#